data_AF-A0A6G1RTX7-F1
#
_entry.id   AF-A0A6G1RTX7-F1
#
_cell.length_a   1.000
_cell.length_b   1.000
_cell.length_c   1.000
_cell.angle_alpha   90.00
_cell.angle_beta   90.00
_cell.angle_gamma   90.00
#
_symmetry.space_group_name_H-M   'P 1'
#
loop_
_entity.id
_entity.type
_entity.pdbx_description
1 polymer ?
#
loop_
_entity_poly.entity_id
_entity_poly.type
_entity_poly.pdbx_seq_one_letter_code
_entity_poly.pdbx_strand_id
1 'polypeptide(L)'
;FSPWIPTSTTEAAPSTPPLNVTLAFNESSSSLEIRWVRPPLGRIHGELQGYRIWYEWQDSKGLQNGSTEAQHNASMAILPVVATNASCSVRVAAVTKGGVGPFSSPVKIFIPSSGLVTSAPSSTPASGNADSFVVALGFICGTAAVGLVLCLSVVIQRRCVEMKYGTAFSR
;
A
#
# COMPACT_ATOMS: atom_id res chain seq x y z
N PHE A 1 11.39 7.37 69.17
CA PHE A 1 10.59 7.60 67.95
C PHE A 1 11.52 8.13 66.88
N SER A 2 11.70 7.40 65.77
CA SER A 2 12.52 7.87 64.64
C SER A 2 11.68 8.81 63.77
N PRO A 3 12.21 9.97 63.35
CA PRO A 3 11.47 10.88 62.48
C PRO A 3 11.37 10.29 61.07
N TRP A 4 10.20 10.39 60.46
CA TRP A 4 10.06 10.08 59.03
C TRP A 4 10.70 11.21 58.23
N ILE A 5 11.58 10.85 57.30
CA ILE A 5 12.17 11.79 56.34
C ILE A 5 11.41 11.59 55.03
N PRO A 6 10.66 12.59 54.54
CA PRO A 6 10.07 12.51 53.21
C PRO A 6 11.19 12.57 52.16
N THR A 7 11.36 11.50 51.40
CA THR A 7 12.27 11.45 50.26
C THR A 7 11.45 11.63 48.96
N SER A 8 11.73 12.68 48.20
CA SER A 8 11.12 12.91 46.88
C SER A 8 11.98 12.24 45.81
N THR A 9 11.45 11.24 45.12
CA THR A 9 12.12 10.62 43.97
C THR A 9 12.00 11.52 42.74
N THR A 10 13.07 11.64 41.95
CA THR A 10 13.06 12.35 40.66
C THR A 10 12.04 11.72 39.70
N GLU A 11 11.40 12.56 38.89
CA GLU A 11 10.46 12.15 37.85
C GLU A 11 11.12 11.22 36.82
N ALA A 12 10.38 10.20 36.36
CA ALA A 12 10.87 9.25 35.37
C ALA A 12 10.22 9.48 34.00
N ALA A 13 10.83 8.94 32.94
CA ALA A 13 10.22 8.88 31.61
C ALA A 13 8.95 7.99 31.64
N PRO A 14 7.95 8.23 30.78
CA PRO A 14 6.81 7.34 30.64
C PRO A 14 7.24 5.91 30.29
N SER A 15 6.55 4.92 30.86
CA SER A 15 6.85 3.49 30.62
C SER A 15 6.06 2.89 29.45
N THR A 16 5.06 3.60 28.94
CA THR A 16 4.21 3.13 27.81
C THR A 16 4.00 4.23 26.78
N PRO A 17 3.88 3.89 25.48
CA PRO A 17 3.55 4.87 24.43
C PRO A 17 2.09 5.35 24.54
N PRO A 18 1.71 6.40 23.79
CA PRO A 18 0.31 6.73 23.55
C PRO A 18 -0.46 5.57 22.92
N LEU A 19 -1.75 5.48 23.23
CA LEU A 19 -2.65 4.44 22.74
C LEU A 19 -3.32 4.88 21.43
N ASN A 20 -3.84 3.93 20.65
CA ASN A 20 -4.66 4.18 19.46
C ASN A 20 -4.04 5.22 18.50
N VAL A 21 -2.77 5.05 18.15
CA VAL A 21 -2.12 5.90 17.14
C VAL A 21 -2.72 5.58 15.78
N THR A 22 -3.31 6.57 15.12
CA THR A 22 -3.94 6.42 13.79
C THR A 22 -3.50 7.52 12.85
N LEU A 23 -3.51 7.22 11.56
CA LEU A 23 -3.14 8.13 10.48
C LEU A 23 -4.32 8.32 9.52
N ALA A 24 -4.59 9.56 9.12
CA ALA A 24 -5.54 9.89 8.07
C ALA A 24 -4.91 10.89 7.10
N PHE A 25 -4.87 10.55 5.82
CA PHE A 25 -4.39 11.45 4.78
C PHE A 25 -5.53 12.33 4.28
N ASN A 26 -5.32 13.64 4.32
CA ASN A 26 -6.21 14.63 3.74
C ASN A 26 -5.62 15.14 2.42
N GLU A 27 -6.20 14.67 1.31
CA GLU A 27 -5.77 15.05 -0.05
C GLU A 27 -5.93 16.54 -0.30
N SER A 28 -7.07 17.12 0.10
CA SER A 28 -7.40 18.53 -0.16
C SER A 28 -6.41 19.49 0.47
N SER A 29 -5.92 19.19 1.67
CA SER A 29 -4.92 20.01 2.37
C SER A 29 -3.49 19.50 2.23
N SER A 30 -3.27 18.40 1.49
CA SER A 30 -1.96 17.73 1.38
C SER A 30 -1.29 17.54 2.74
N SER A 31 -2.05 17.02 3.70
CA SER A 31 -1.60 16.87 5.09
C SER A 31 -1.97 15.51 5.68
N LEU A 32 -1.16 15.07 6.62
CA LEU A 32 -1.36 13.84 7.37
C LEU A 32 -1.82 14.18 8.78
N GLU A 33 -3.03 13.76 9.11
CA GLU A 33 -3.58 13.84 10.46
C GLU A 33 -3.14 12.62 11.27
N ILE A 34 -2.45 12.88 12.38
CA ILE A 34 -1.96 11.87 13.31
C ILE A 34 -2.78 12.02 14.58
N ARG A 35 -3.48 10.99 15.01
CA ARG A 35 -4.29 11.00 16.25
C ARG A 35 -3.78 9.96 17.23
N TRP A 36 -3.96 10.21 18.52
CA TRP A 36 -3.59 9.29 19.59
C TRP A 36 -4.43 9.54 20.85
N VAL A 37 -4.36 8.59 21.78
CA VAL A 37 -4.93 8.67 23.13
C VAL A 37 -3.79 8.69 24.14
N ARG A 38 -3.91 9.56 25.15
CA ARG A 38 -2.92 9.72 26.22
C ARG A 38 -2.61 8.38 26.92
N PRO A 39 -1.35 8.11 27.32
CA PRO A 39 -1.02 6.95 28.16
C PRO A 39 -1.80 6.94 29.49
N PRO A 40 -2.05 5.76 30.09
CA PRO A 40 -2.64 5.67 31.42
C PRO A 40 -1.82 6.43 32.47
N LEU A 41 -2.46 7.16 33.38
CA LEU A 41 -1.77 8.02 34.37
C LEU A 41 -0.70 7.28 35.18
N GLY A 42 -0.97 6.03 35.58
CA GLY A 42 -0.02 5.19 36.33
C GLY A 42 1.22 4.74 35.54
N ARG A 43 1.29 5.05 34.24
CA ARG A 43 2.42 4.72 33.34
C ARG A 43 3.19 5.96 32.87
N ILE A 44 2.73 7.16 33.20
CA ILE A 44 3.44 8.41 32.85
C ILE A 44 4.64 8.62 33.79
N HIS A 45 4.55 8.17 35.05
CA HIS A 45 5.60 8.31 36.08
C HIS A 45 6.09 9.76 36.27
N GLY A 46 5.20 10.72 36.06
CA GLY A 46 5.53 12.14 36.05
C GLY A 46 4.40 13.02 35.55
N GLU A 47 4.74 14.28 35.30
CA GLU A 47 3.89 15.27 34.66
C GLU A 47 4.14 15.24 33.15
N LEU A 48 3.11 14.89 32.39
CA LEU A 48 3.18 14.88 30.93
C LEU A 48 3.49 16.28 30.40
N GLN A 49 4.64 16.43 29.74
CA GLN A 49 5.09 17.68 29.11
C GLN A 49 4.62 17.79 27.66
N GLY A 50 4.46 16.66 26.98
CA GLY A 50 4.08 16.65 25.56
C GLY A 50 4.21 15.28 24.91
N TYR A 51 4.25 15.30 23.59
CA TYR A 51 4.45 14.11 22.75
C TYR A 51 5.49 14.38 21.68
N ARG A 52 6.40 13.43 21.50
CA ARG A 52 7.36 13.41 20.40
C ARG A 52 6.82 12.54 19.28
N ILE A 53 6.68 13.11 18.10
CA ILE A 53 6.23 12.43 16.89
C ILE A 53 7.44 12.27 16.00
N TRP A 54 7.80 11.04 15.69
CA TRP A 54 8.86 10.72 14.76
C TRP A 54 8.24 10.13 13.49
N TYR A 55 8.75 10.54 12.34
CA TYR A 55 8.18 10.15 11.06
C TYR A 55 9.27 9.88 10.03
N GLU A 56 8.96 8.99 9.09
CA GLU A 56 9.80 8.64 7.95
C GLU A 56 8.99 8.65 6.67
N TRP A 57 9.60 9.13 5.59
CA TRP A 57 9.09 9.13 4.24
C TRP A 57 10.02 8.27 3.38
N GLN A 58 9.47 7.25 2.73
CA GLN A 58 10.19 6.38 1.82
C GLN A 58 9.58 6.49 0.42
N ASP A 59 10.37 6.99 -0.52
CA ASP A 59 10.02 7.09 -1.94
C ASP A 59 11.12 6.45 -2.81
N SER A 60 11.07 6.64 -4.13
CA SER A 60 12.10 6.13 -5.04
C SER A 60 13.46 6.84 -4.92
N LYS A 61 13.52 8.01 -4.28
CA LYS A 61 14.73 8.81 -4.08
C LYS A 61 15.45 8.42 -2.80
N GLY A 62 14.74 7.85 -1.82
CA GLY A 62 15.32 7.27 -0.62
C GLY A 62 14.43 7.39 0.61
N LEU A 63 15.09 7.33 1.78
CA LEU A 63 14.46 7.48 3.09
C LEU A 63 14.76 8.87 3.65
N GLN A 64 13.72 9.59 4.06
CA GLN A 64 13.83 10.86 4.78
C GLN A 64 13.14 10.74 6.12
N ASN A 65 13.81 11.13 7.21
CA ASN A 65 13.26 11.06 8.55
C ASN A 65 13.14 12.46 9.18
N GLY A 66 12.30 12.56 10.20
CA GLY A 66 12.08 13.80 10.90
C GLY A 66 11.36 13.58 12.23
N SER A 67 11.28 14.65 13.01
CA SER A 67 10.50 14.65 14.25
C SER A 67 9.87 16.01 14.52
N THR A 68 8.79 16.00 15.29
CA THR A 68 8.10 17.19 15.78
C THR A 68 7.53 16.93 17.16
N GLU A 69 7.13 17.99 17.85
CA GLU A 69 6.61 17.93 19.21
C GLU A 69 5.16 18.44 19.24
N ALA A 70 4.35 17.85 20.12
CA ALA A 70 2.98 18.28 20.40
C ALA A 70 2.79 18.53 21.90
N GLN A 71 1.86 19.43 22.23
CA GLN A 71 1.56 19.83 23.60
C GLN A 71 0.96 18.67 24.43
N HIS A 72 1.09 18.73 25.77
CA HIS A 72 0.62 17.69 26.70
C HIS A 72 -0.90 17.40 26.64
N ASN A 73 -1.70 18.37 26.24
CA ASN A 73 -3.15 18.25 26.07
C ASN A 73 -3.57 17.86 24.64
N ALA A 74 -2.62 17.73 23.71
CA ALA A 74 -2.89 17.33 22.34
C ALA A 74 -3.25 15.84 22.25
N SER A 75 -4.22 15.54 21.40
CA SER A 75 -4.59 14.19 20.95
C SER A 75 -4.45 14.04 19.43
N MET A 76 -3.91 15.08 18.77
CA MET A 76 -3.78 15.17 17.33
C MET A 76 -2.62 16.09 16.95
N ALA A 77 -1.95 15.78 15.84
CA ALA A 77 -1.03 16.66 15.13
C ALA A 77 -1.25 16.57 13.62
N ILE A 78 -0.90 17.65 12.92
CA ILE A 78 -0.94 17.72 11.46
C ILE A 78 0.50 17.77 10.95
N LEU A 79 0.86 16.84 10.07
CA LEU A 79 2.15 16.79 9.39
C LEU A 79 1.95 17.15 7.91
N PRO A 80 2.65 18.15 7.35
CA PRO A 80 2.57 18.41 5.91
C PRO A 80 3.14 17.24 5.11
N VAL A 81 2.50 16.94 3.98
CA VAL A 81 3.04 15.94 3.04
C VAL A 81 4.22 16.55 2.31
N VAL A 82 5.39 15.92 2.44
CA VAL A 82 6.64 16.35 1.79
C VAL A 82 7.05 15.46 0.61
N ALA A 83 6.42 14.30 0.46
CA ALA A 83 6.65 13.36 -0.64
C ALA A 83 5.34 12.65 -1.03
N THR A 84 5.15 12.43 -2.33
CA THR A 84 4.02 11.69 -2.92
C THR A 84 4.54 10.45 -3.64
N ASN A 85 3.66 9.50 -3.94
CA ASN A 85 4.05 8.14 -4.34
C ASN A 85 5.06 7.53 -3.35
N ALA A 86 4.78 7.74 -2.06
CA ALA A 86 5.71 7.49 -0.96
C ALA A 86 4.98 6.85 0.22
N SER A 87 5.66 5.96 0.94
CA SER A 87 5.17 5.44 2.22
C SER A 87 5.63 6.34 3.36
N CYS A 88 4.69 6.82 4.17
CA CYS A 88 4.98 7.48 5.43
C CYS A 88 4.83 6.49 6.59
N SER A 89 5.76 6.50 7.54
CA SER A 89 5.74 5.71 8.77
C SER A 89 5.83 6.65 9.96
N VAL A 90 4.90 6.58 10.91
CA VAL A 90 4.83 7.47 12.06
C VAL A 90 4.86 6.68 13.36
N ARG A 91 5.56 7.23 14.35
CA ARG A 91 5.63 6.72 15.73
C ARG A 91 5.45 7.88 16.71
N VAL A 92 4.76 7.64 17.81
CA VAL A 92 4.52 8.67 18.84
C VAL A 92 5.02 8.18 20.19
N ALA A 93 5.70 9.04 20.94
CA ALA A 93 6.14 8.82 22.32
C ALA A 93 5.60 9.93 23.22
N ALA A 94 5.32 9.61 24.48
CA ALA A 94 5.00 10.60 25.51
C ALA A 94 6.28 11.14 26.15
N VAL A 95 6.26 12.39 26.61
CA VAL A 95 7.43 13.08 27.17
C VAL A 95 7.09 13.63 28.56
N THR A 96 7.97 13.39 29.52
CA THR A 96 7.94 13.96 30.88
C THR A 96 9.23 14.72 31.16
N LYS A 97 9.36 15.36 32.34
CA LYS A 97 10.66 15.95 32.75
C LYS A 97 11.74 14.87 32.96
N GLY A 98 11.32 13.64 33.24
CA GLY A 98 12.20 12.48 33.32
C GLY A 98 12.66 11.94 31.96
N GLY A 99 12.11 12.42 30.85
CA GLY A 99 12.57 12.12 29.49
C GLY A 99 11.49 11.64 28.52
N VAL A 100 11.93 11.11 27.38
CA VAL A 100 11.06 10.55 26.33
C VAL A 100 10.80 9.08 26.63
N GLY A 101 9.52 8.69 26.68
CA GLY A 101 9.12 7.29 26.84
C GLY A 101 9.34 6.45 25.58
N PRO A 102 8.93 5.17 25.58
CA PRO A 102 9.00 4.34 24.40
C PRO A 102 8.08 4.87 23.29
N PHE A 103 8.54 4.75 22.04
CA PHE A 103 7.71 5.02 20.87
C PHE A 103 6.69 3.90 20.63
N SER A 104 5.53 4.28 20.09
CA SER A 104 4.53 3.34 19.60
C SER A 104 5.09 2.42 18.52
N SER A 105 4.36 1.32 18.25
CA SER A 105 4.53 0.59 16.99
C SER A 105 4.35 1.56 15.81
N PRO A 106 5.13 1.38 14.72
CA PRO A 106 5.01 2.22 13.54
C PRO A 106 3.65 2.02 12.86
N VAL A 107 2.98 3.13 12.57
CA VAL A 107 1.77 3.16 11.75
C VAL A 107 2.16 3.69 10.38
N LYS A 108 1.80 2.96 9.32
CA LYS A 108 2.20 3.29 7.95
C LYS A 108 1.00 3.70 7.11
N ILE A 109 1.22 4.63 6.20
CA ILE A 109 0.24 5.07 5.20
C ILE A 109 0.97 5.34 3.88
N PHE A 110 0.36 4.97 2.76
CA PHE A 110 0.88 5.31 1.44
C PHE A 110 0.22 6.60 0.95
N ILE A 111 1.04 7.54 0.49
CA ILE A 111 0.59 8.80 -0.11
C ILE A 111 0.66 8.65 -1.63
N PRO A 112 -0.47 8.70 -2.36
CA PRO A 112 -0.50 8.57 -3.81
C PRO A 112 0.18 9.76 -4.49
N SER A 113 0.49 9.61 -5.78
CA SER A 113 0.92 10.73 -6.61
C SER A 113 -0.21 11.77 -6.72
N SER A 114 0.13 13.05 -6.60
CA SER A 114 -0.83 14.15 -6.76
C SER A 114 -1.26 14.26 -8.23
N GLY A 115 -2.27 13.49 -8.63
CA GLY A 115 -3.01 13.67 -9.88
C GLY A 115 -2.38 13.07 -11.15
N LEU A 116 -2.59 11.76 -11.35
CA LEU A 116 -3.37 11.33 -12.50
C LEU A 116 -4.54 10.54 -11.92
N VAL A 117 -5.77 10.91 -12.25
CA VAL A 117 -6.99 10.18 -11.88
C VAL A 117 -6.85 8.75 -12.40
N THR A 118 -6.37 7.84 -11.56
CA THR A 118 -6.57 6.41 -11.75
C THR A 118 -7.62 6.06 -10.73
N SER A 119 -8.86 6.09 -11.22
CA SER A 119 -10.04 5.42 -10.68
C SER A 119 -9.70 4.40 -9.59
N ALA A 120 -10.35 4.58 -8.43
CA ALA A 120 -10.28 3.69 -7.27
C ALA A 120 -10.09 2.23 -7.68
N PRO A 121 -9.25 1.44 -6.98
CA PRO A 121 -9.26 0.01 -7.17
C PRO A 121 -10.65 -0.46 -6.73
N SER A 122 -11.54 -0.69 -7.69
CA SER A 122 -12.79 -1.39 -7.44
C SER A 122 -12.38 -2.72 -6.86
N SER A 123 -12.66 -2.92 -5.58
CA SER A 123 -12.59 -4.21 -4.91
C SER A 123 -13.81 -5.02 -5.34
N THR A 124 -13.90 -5.28 -6.63
CA THR A 124 -14.65 -6.40 -7.16
C THR A 124 -13.60 -7.46 -7.43
N PRO A 125 -13.67 -8.66 -6.82
CA PRO A 125 -12.95 -9.78 -7.39
C PRO A 125 -13.59 -10.00 -8.77
N ALA A 126 -12.95 -9.48 -9.81
CA ALA A 126 -13.22 -9.92 -11.16
C ALA A 126 -12.80 -11.38 -11.20
N SER A 127 -13.76 -12.25 -10.87
CA SER A 127 -13.68 -13.68 -11.04
C SER A 127 -13.13 -13.92 -12.43
N GLY A 128 -11.96 -14.55 -12.46
CA GLY A 128 -11.14 -14.73 -13.64
C GLY A 128 -11.95 -15.15 -14.85
N ASN A 129 -11.70 -14.49 -15.96
CA ASN A 129 -11.89 -15.08 -17.26
C ASN A 129 -10.78 -14.64 -18.20
N ALA A 130 -9.53 -14.96 -17.83
CA ALA A 130 -8.41 -14.93 -18.78
C ALA A 130 -8.39 -16.21 -19.65
N ASP A 131 -9.22 -17.21 -19.34
CA ASP A 131 -9.17 -18.52 -19.99
C ASP A 131 -9.97 -18.57 -21.30
N SER A 132 -11.04 -17.77 -21.44
CA SER A 132 -11.87 -17.80 -22.65
C SER A 132 -11.24 -17.15 -23.87
N PHE A 133 -10.39 -16.12 -23.69
CA PHE A 133 -9.81 -15.38 -24.83
C PHE A 133 -8.69 -16.17 -25.53
N VAL A 134 -7.88 -16.90 -24.77
CA VAL A 134 -6.80 -17.74 -25.31
C VAL A 134 -7.38 -18.98 -26.02
N VAL A 135 -8.44 -19.58 -25.47
CA VAL A 135 -9.12 -20.73 -26.10
C VAL A 135 -9.86 -20.31 -27.38
N ALA A 136 -10.48 -19.13 -27.39
CA ALA A 136 -11.13 -18.60 -28.60
C ALA A 136 -10.14 -18.30 -29.73
N LEU A 137 -8.99 -17.68 -29.43
CA LEU A 137 -7.95 -17.42 -30.43
C LEU A 137 -7.32 -18.72 -30.98
N GLY A 138 -7.16 -19.75 -30.14
CA GLY A 138 -6.70 -21.07 -30.56
C GLY A 138 -7.65 -21.76 -31.55
N PHE A 139 -8.97 -21.65 -31.33
CA PHE A 139 -9.98 -22.25 -32.22
C PHE A 139 -10.05 -21.55 -33.60
N ILE A 140 -9.90 -20.23 -33.64
CA ILE A 140 -9.93 -19.45 -34.88
C ILE A 140 -8.70 -19.77 -35.75
N CYS A 141 -7.52 -19.96 -35.14
CA CYS A 141 -6.31 -20.34 -35.86
C CYS A 141 -6.38 -21.79 -36.39
N GLY A 142 -6.88 -22.73 -35.56
CA GLY A 142 -6.99 -24.14 -35.95
C GLY A 142 -7.98 -24.39 -37.09
N THR A 143 -9.13 -23.70 -37.08
CA THR A 143 -10.16 -23.86 -38.13
C THR A 143 -9.70 -23.32 -39.49
N ALA A 144 -8.98 -22.19 -39.51
CA ALA A 144 -8.39 -21.65 -40.74
C ALA A 144 -7.35 -22.60 -41.36
N ALA A 145 -6.50 -23.22 -40.53
CA ALA A 145 -5.49 -24.17 -41.00
C ALA A 145 -6.12 -25.44 -41.60
N VAL A 146 -7.10 -26.04 -40.93
CA VAL A 146 -7.79 -27.24 -41.44
C VAL A 146 -8.57 -26.93 -42.72
N GLY A 147 -9.23 -25.77 -42.79
CA GLY A 147 -9.92 -25.31 -44.00
C GLY A 147 -8.98 -25.15 -45.20
N LEU A 148 -7.80 -24.55 -44.99
CA LEU A 148 -6.78 -24.43 -46.03
C LEU A 148 -6.25 -25.79 -46.50
N VAL A 149 -5.96 -26.71 -45.58
CA VAL A 149 -5.49 -28.06 -45.93
C VAL A 149 -6.53 -28.83 -46.73
N LEU A 150 -7.80 -28.78 -46.32
CA LEU A 150 -8.89 -29.40 -47.08
C LEU A 150 -9.06 -28.75 -48.46
N CYS A 151 -9.01 -27.41 -48.55
CA CYS A 151 -9.12 -26.70 -49.82
C CYS A 151 -7.98 -27.08 -50.78
N LEU A 152 -6.74 -27.11 -50.29
CA LEU A 152 -5.57 -27.55 -51.06
C LEU A 152 -5.72 -29.01 -51.51
N SER A 153 -6.19 -29.90 -50.63
CA SER A 153 -6.42 -31.31 -50.98
C SER A 153 -7.46 -31.47 -52.09
N VAL A 154 -8.56 -30.70 -52.05
CA VAL A 154 -9.60 -30.72 -53.10
C VAL A 154 -9.09 -30.13 -54.41
N VAL A 155 -8.29 -29.06 -54.36
CA VAL A 155 -7.66 -28.48 -55.56
C VAL A 155 -6.70 -29.48 -56.18
N ILE A 156 -5.86 -30.15 -55.39
CA ILE A 156 -4.93 -31.18 -55.88
C ILE A 156 -5.70 -32.37 -56.44
N GLN A 157 -6.76 -32.84 -55.77
CA GLN A 157 -7.61 -33.91 -56.27
C GLN A 157 -8.31 -33.52 -57.57
N ARG A 158 -8.88 -32.30 -57.67
CA ARG A 158 -9.49 -31.81 -58.92
C ARG A 158 -8.47 -31.72 -60.05
N ARG A 159 -7.27 -31.19 -59.80
CA ARG A 159 -6.16 -31.15 -60.77
C ARG A 159 -5.71 -32.56 -61.19
N CYS A 160 -5.68 -33.50 -60.26
CA CYS A 160 -5.34 -34.90 -60.53
C CYS A 160 -6.43 -35.63 -61.33
N VAL A 161 -7.70 -35.33 -61.06
CA VAL A 161 -8.84 -35.86 -61.83
C VAL A 161 -8.89 -35.26 -63.24
N GLU A 162 -8.64 -33.96 -63.41
CA GLU A 162 -8.53 -33.32 -64.73
C GLU A 162 -7.41 -33.96 -65.56
N MET A 163 -6.26 -34.28 -64.95
CA MET A 163 -5.17 -35.02 -65.59
C MET A 163 -5.54 -36.49 -65.88
N LYS A 164 -6.43 -37.10 -65.08
CA LYS A 164 -6.89 -38.48 -65.25
C LYS A 164 -7.97 -38.62 -66.34
N TYR A 165 -8.75 -37.58 -66.62
CA TYR A 165 -9.67 -37.53 -67.76
C TYR A 165 -8.97 -37.19 -69.10
N GLY A 166 -7.78 -36.57 -69.06
CA GLY A 166 -6.96 -36.32 -70.25
C GLY A 166 -6.40 -37.57 -70.93
N THR A 167 -6.51 -38.75 -70.31
CA THR A 167 -6.08 -40.04 -70.90
C THR A 167 -7.25 -40.94 -71.34
N ALA A 168 -8.50 -40.47 -71.28
CA ALA A 168 -9.68 -41.25 -71.67
C ALA A 168 -10.06 -41.16 -73.17
N PHE A 169 -9.27 -40.46 -74.01
CA PHE A 169 -9.48 -40.39 -75.46
C PHE A 169 -8.26 -40.86 -76.27
N SER A 170 -7.54 -41.87 -75.77
CA SER A 170 -6.58 -42.62 -76.59
C SER A 170 -7.11 -44.01 -76.87
N ARG A 171 -7.99 -44.11 -77.88
CA ARG A 171 -8.02 -45.22 -78.83
C ARG A 171 -8.78 -44.82 -80.09
#